data_AF-A0A9D8P8K6-F1
#
_entry.id   AF-A0A9D8P8K6-F1
#
_cell.length_a   1.000
_cell.length_b   1.000
_cell.length_c   1.000
_cell.angle_alpha   90.00
_cell.angle_beta   90.00
_cell.angle_gamma   90.00
#
_symmetry.space_group_name_H-M   'P 1'
#
loop_
_entity.id
_entity.type
_entity.pdbx_description
1 polymer ?
#
loop_
_entity_poly.entity_id
_entity_poly.type
_entity_poly.pdbx_seq_one_letter_code
_entity_poly.pdbx_strand_id
1 'polypeptide(L)'
;MCLVFLIIPVASTGEEISKEGWQVPDLKNLVPYSIVIQKVDGAEKVIERFHTPDGGHVARISGNGKVYAYAVDRDREPPIDYLLLDADGSGRFTKRLKPDEAYMIPEWVFR
;
A
#
# COMPACT_ATOMS: atom_id res chain seq x y z
N MET A 1 -21.12 -43.32 -6.99
CA MET A 1 -21.38 -41.97 -6.44
C MET A 1 -20.33 -41.03 -7.00
N CYS A 2 -20.72 -40.06 -7.82
CA CYS A 2 -19.80 -39.09 -8.42
C CYS A 2 -19.80 -37.85 -7.51
N LEU A 3 -18.69 -37.58 -6.82
CA LEU A 3 -18.55 -36.40 -5.96
C LEU A 3 -18.15 -35.22 -6.85
N VAL A 4 -19.10 -34.32 -7.12
CA VAL A 4 -18.83 -33.04 -7.79
C VAL A 4 -18.15 -32.12 -6.78
N PHE A 5 -16.85 -31.87 -6.96
CA PHE A 5 -16.15 -30.83 -6.21
C PHE A 5 -16.57 -29.45 -6.73
N LEU A 6 -17.41 -28.76 -5.94
CA LEU A 6 -17.67 -27.33 -6.11
C LEU A 6 -16.40 -26.56 -5.75
N ILE A 7 -15.72 -26.02 -6.76
CA ILE A 7 -14.62 -25.08 -6.59
C ILE A 7 -15.24 -23.73 -6.27
N ILE A 8 -15.32 -23.39 -4.99
CA ILE A 8 -15.72 -22.05 -4.57
C ILE A 8 -14.48 -21.15 -4.71
N PRO A 9 -14.52 -20.06 -5.49
CA PRO A 9 -13.42 -19.12 -5.49
C PRO A 9 -13.30 -18.52 -4.09
N VAL A 10 -12.14 -18.72 -3.46
CA VAL A 10 -11.78 -18.02 -2.23
C VAL A 10 -11.55 -16.56 -2.64
N ALA A 11 -12.59 -15.74 -2.51
CA ALA A 11 -12.43 -14.29 -2.57
C ALA A 11 -11.54 -13.89 -1.38
N SER A 12 -10.35 -13.37 -1.67
CA SER A 12 -9.47 -12.85 -0.62
C SER A 12 -10.18 -11.69 0.09
N THR A 13 -10.39 -11.82 1.40
CA THR A 13 -11.16 -10.88 2.23
C THR A 13 -10.31 -9.71 2.76
N GLY A 14 -9.06 -9.58 2.29
CA GLY A 14 -8.11 -8.55 2.72
C GLY A 14 -8.02 -7.33 1.79
N GLU A 15 -8.70 -7.36 0.64
CA GLU A 15 -8.72 -6.25 -0.32
C GLU A 15 -10.05 -5.48 -0.26
N GLU A 16 -9.95 -4.15 -0.20
CA GLU A 16 -11.10 -3.25 -0.23
C GLU A 16 -10.93 -2.15 -1.28
N ILE A 17 -11.98 -1.93 -2.08
CA ILE A 17 -11.97 -0.96 -3.19
C ILE A 17 -12.90 0.22 -2.89
N SER A 18 -12.37 1.44 -3.04
CA SER A 18 -13.11 2.70 -3.01
C SER A 18 -13.07 3.37 -4.39
N LYS A 19 -14.24 3.59 -5.01
CA LYS A 19 -14.33 4.28 -6.31
C LYS A 19 -13.88 5.74 -6.24
N GLU A 20 -14.17 6.40 -5.13
CA GLU A 20 -13.79 7.80 -4.87
C GLU A 20 -12.34 7.93 -4.39
N GLY A 21 -11.70 6.80 -4.04
CA GLY A 21 -10.40 6.78 -3.38
C GLY A 21 -10.52 6.77 -1.86
N TRP A 22 -9.48 6.26 -1.21
CA TRP A 22 -9.28 6.34 0.22
C TRP A 22 -8.57 7.65 0.56
N GLN A 23 -8.88 8.20 1.73
CA GLN A 23 -8.12 9.33 2.26
C GLN A 23 -6.69 8.88 2.57
N VAL A 24 -5.71 9.57 1.99
CA VAL A 24 -4.30 9.35 2.29
C VAL A 24 -3.89 10.03 3.59
N PRO A 25 -2.89 9.51 4.31
CA PRO A 25 -2.34 10.19 5.48
C PRO A 25 -1.83 11.59 5.13
N ASP A 26 -2.16 12.59 5.96
CA ASP A 26 -1.51 13.89 5.88
C ASP A 26 -0.11 13.78 6.46
N LEU A 27 0.90 14.03 5.64
CA LEU A 27 2.30 13.98 6.06
C LEU A 27 2.78 15.29 6.68
N LYS A 28 1.95 16.34 6.66
CA LYS A 28 2.29 17.63 7.24
C LYS A 28 2.47 17.46 8.75
N ASN A 29 3.59 17.98 9.26
CA ASN A 29 3.99 17.91 10.66
C ASN A 29 4.31 16.49 11.19
N LEU A 30 4.42 15.47 10.32
CA LEU A 30 4.99 14.19 10.73
C LEU A 30 6.52 14.31 10.80
N VAL A 31 7.15 13.50 11.66
CA VAL A 31 8.60 13.53 11.85
C VAL A 31 9.25 12.50 10.93
N PRO A 32 9.96 12.89 9.86
CA PRO A 32 10.67 11.94 9.01
C PRO A 32 11.83 11.29 9.77
N TYR A 33 12.04 9.98 9.60
CA TYR A 33 13.14 9.26 10.26
C TYR A 33 13.96 8.36 9.34
N SER A 34 13.46 8.04 8.14
CA SER A 34 14.17 7.18 7.20
C SER A 34 13.76 7.48 5.75
N ILE A 35 14.75 7.52 4.87
CA ILE A 35 14.54 7.53 3.42
C ILE A 35 15.40 6.40 2.85
N VAL A 36 14.77 5.51 2.08
CA VAL A 36 15.45 4.37 1.44
C VAL A 36 15.10 4.36 -0.04
N ILE A 37 16.13 4.32 -0.88
CA ILE A 37 16.01 4.18 -2.33
C ILE A 37 16.41 2.75 -2.68
N GLN A 38 15.56 2.05 -3.43
CA GLN A 38 15.79 0.67 -3.85
C GLN A 38 15.42 0.51 -5.31
N LYS A 39 16.09 -0.40 -6.01
CA LYS A 39 15.68 -0.84 -7.34
C LYS A 39 14.99 -2.19 -7.22
N VAL A 40 13.70 -2.26 -7.54
CA VAL A 40 12.88 -3.47 -7.44
C VAL A 40 12.20 -3.69 -8.77
N ASP A 41 12.38 -4.89 -9.34
CA ASP A 41 11.79 -5.30 -10.63
C ASP A 41 12.07 -4.34 -11.81
N GLY A 42 13.18 -3.61 -11.74
CA GLY A 42 13.57 -2.63 -12.75
C GLY A 42 13.08 -1.19 -12.49
N ALA A 43 12.14 -0.98 -11.56
CA ALA A 43 11.73 0.35 -11.11
C ALA A 43 12.59 0.85 -9.95
N GLU A 44 12.85 2.16 -9.92
CA GLU A 44 13.31 2.83 -8.72
C GLU A 44 12.13 3.08 -7.77
N LYS A 45 12.32 2.71 -6.51
CA LYS A 45 11.37 2.86 -5.42
C LYS A 45 12.01 3.70 -4.32
N VAL A 46 11.34 4.76 -3.92
CA VAL A 46 11.72 5.61 -2.79
C VAL A 46 10.70 5.40 -1.66
N ILE A 47 11.19 5.02 -0.49
CA ILE A 47 10.40 4.81 0.71
C ILE A 47 10.80 5.85 1.74
N GLU A 48 9.89 6.74 2.08
CA GLU A 48 10.06 7.74 3.13
C GLU A 48 9.19 7.36 4.31
N ARG A 49 9.78 7.27 5.51
CA ARG A 49 9.08 6.87 6.72
C ARG A 49 9.00 8.01 7.73
N PHE A 50 7.86 8.07 8.39
CA PHE A 50 7.49 9.14 9.31
C PHE A 50 6.93 8.56 10.61
N HIS A 51 7.26 9.19 11.74
CA HIS A 51 6.55 8.98 12.99
C HIS A 51 5.31 9.88 13.03
N THR A 52 4.20 9.32 13.51
CA THR A 52 2.98 10.08 13.78
C THR A 52 2.92 10.55 15.24
N PRO A 53 2.21 11.65 15.55
CA PRO A 53 2.14 12.19 16.91
C PRO A 53 1.45 11.26 17.93
N ASP A 54 0.52 10.44 17.47
CA ASP A 54 -0.17 9.39 18.23
C ASP A 54 0.70 8.14 18.44
N GLY A 55 1.89 8.13 17.84
CA GLY A 55 2.88 7.09 18.07
C GLY A 55 2.82 5.94 17.09
N GLY A 56 2.21 6.08 15.92
CA GLY A 56 2.34 5.14 14.80
C GLY A 56 3.48 5.49 13.81
N HIS A 57 3.41 4.84 12.66
CA HIS A 57 4.26 5.00 11.49
C HIS A 57 3.42 5.15 10.22
N VAL A 58 3.93 6.01 9.33
CA VAL A 58 3.47 6.07 7.94
C VAL A 58 4.69 5.95 7.04
N ALA A 59 4.58 5.15 5.97
CA ALA A 59 5.54 5.14 4.89
C ALA A 59 4.89 5.64 3.60
N ARG A 60 5.46 6.69 3.00
CA ARG A 60 5.16 7.14 1.64
C ARG A 60 6.07 6.40 0.68
N ILE A 61 5.48 5.80 -0.35
CA ILE A 61 6.21 5.02 -1.33
C ILE A 61 5.98 5.63 -2.72
N SER A 62 7.07 6.00 -3.37
CA SER A 62 7.05 6.56 -4.71
C SER A 62 7.95 5.79 -5.66
N GLY A 63 7.62 5.89 -6.95
CA GLY A 63 8.39 5.36 -8.06
C GLY A 63 8.05 6.16 -9.30
N ASN A 64 9.02 6.30 -10.20
CA ASN A 64 8.90 7.19 -11.37
C ASN A 64 8.44 8.62 -11.00
N GLY A 65 8.98 9.15 -9.89
CA GLY A 65 8.67 10.51 -9.40
C GLY A 65 7.25 10.70 -8.86
N LYS A 66 6.42 9.66 -8.75
CA LYS A 66 5.04 9.73 -8.28
C LYS A 66 4.79 8.79 -7.10
N VAL A 67 3.95 9.23 -6.17
CA VAL A 67 3.52 8.39 -5.05
C VAL A 67 2.51 7.37 -5.55
N TYR A 68 2.75 6.09 -5.26
CA TYR A 68 1.84 5.02 -5.64
C TYR A 68 1.29 4.26 -4.43
N ALA A 69 1.92 4.36 -3.26
CA ALA A 69 1.42 3.70 -2.06
C ALA A 69 1.69 4.46 -0.75
N TYR A 70 0.84 4.21 0.24
CA TYR A 70 1.04 4.56 1.64
C TYR A 70 0.87 3.32 2.52
N ALA A 71 1.89 2.99 3.31
CA ALA A 71 1.75 1.99 4.38
C ALA A 71 1.45 2.71 5.68
N VAL A 72 0.45 2.23 6.42
CA VAL A 72 0.02 2.80 7.70
C VAL A 72 0.08 1.72 8.76
N ASP A 73 0.64 2.09 9.90
CA ASP A 73 0.84 1.24 11.07
C ASP A 73 0.64 2.12 12.30
N ARG A 74 -0.44 1.93 13.05
CA ARG A 74 -0.85 2.85 14.12
C ARG A 74 -0.21 2.53 15.46
N ASP A 75 0.17 1.27 15.69
CA ASP A 75 0.66 0.78 16.98
C ASP A 75 2.15 0.38 16.97
N ARG A 76 2.78 0.37 15.79
CA ARG A 76 4.16 -0.07 15.56
C ARG A 76 4.38 -1.57 15.74
N GLU A 77 3.32 -2.35 15.87
CA GLU A 77 3.42 -3.80 16.01
C GLU A 77 3.26 -4.44 14.63
N PRO A 78 4.25 -5.24 14.17
CA PRO A 78 4.09 -5.97 12.93
C PRO A 78 2.89 -6.94 13.00
N PRO A 79 2.14 -7.09 11.90
CA PRO A 79 2.34 -6.43 10.62
C PRO A 79 1.66 -5.05 10.54
N ILE A 80 1.96 -4.26 9.50
CA ILE A 80 1.29 -2.97 9.26
C ILE A 80 -0.24 -3.10 9.23
N ASP A 81 -1.00 -2.07 9.59
CA ASP A 81 -2.46 -2.14 9.57
C ASP A 81 -3.04 -2.28 8.15
N TYR A 82 -2.53 -1.49 7.21
CA TYR A 82 -2.95 -1.53 5.80
C TYR A 82 -2.00 -0.78 4.87
N LEU A 83 -2.14 -1.08 3.57
CA LEU A 83 -1.54 -0.36 2.46
C LEU A 83 -2.63 0.30 1.62
N LEU A 84 -2.50 1.58 1.33
CA LEU A 84 -3.28 2.27 0.31
C LEU A 84 -2.49 2.29 -1.01
N LEU A 85 -3.15 2.02 -2.13
CA LEU A 85 -2.51 1.87 -3.43
C LEU A 85 -3.26 2.66 -4.52
N ASP A 86 -2.51 3.43 -5.29
CA ASP A 86 -2.92 3.97 -6.59
C ASP A 86 -2.60 2.95 -7.69
N ALA A 87 -3.57 2.07 -7.97
CA ALA A 87 -3.36 0.94 -8.88
C ALA A 87 -3.29 1.37 -10.36
N ASP A 88 -3.93 2.48 -10.74
CA ASP A 88 -4.09 2.91 -12.14
C ASP A 88 -3.27 4.16 -12.50
N GLY A 89 -2.64 4.82 -11.53
CA GLY A 89 -1.78 5.98 -11.74
C GLY A 89 -2.58 7.27 -11.88
N SER A 90 -3.85 7.26 -11.46
CA SER A 90 -4.74 8.41 -11.52
C SER A 90 -4.47 9.44 -10.43
N GLY A 91 -3.62 9.12 -9.45
CA GLY A 91 -3.44 9.88 -8.22
C GLY A 91 -4.51 9.59 -7.16
N ARG A 92 -5.46 8.67 -7.43
CA ARG A 92 -6.48 8.24 -6.46
C ARG A 92 -6.10 6.87 -5.90
N PHE A 93 -6.04 6.79 -4.58
CA PHE A 93 -5.71 5.57 -3.86
C PHE A 93 -6.97 4.73 -3.69
N THR A 94 -7.36 4.00 -4.73
CA THR A 94 -8.64 3.27 -4.78
C THR A 94 -8.60 1.94 -4.06
N LYS A 95 -7.42 1.38 -3.81
CA LYS A 95 -7.24 0.05 -3.22
C LYS A 95 -6.66 0.15 -1.82
N ARG A 96 -7.29 -0.55 -0.86
CA ARG A 96 -6.77 -0.77 0.50
C ARG A 96 -6.51 -2.26 0.67
N LEU A 97 -5.30 -2.60 1.08
CA LEU A 97 -4.85 -3.98 1.29
C LEU A 97 -4.52 -4.17 2.77
N LYS A 98 -5.03 -5.25 3.36
CA LYS A 98 -4.61 -5.71 4.69
C LYS A 98 -3.18 -6.29 4.63
N PRO A 99 -2.48 -6.38 5.77
CA PRO A 99 -1.09 -6.86 5.83
C PRO A 99 -0.83 -8.26 5.28
N ASP A 100 -1.85 -9.14 5.29
CA ASP A 100 -1.78 -10.49 4.76
C ASP A 100 -1.87 -10.54 3.23
N GLU A 101 -2.23 -9.43 2.59
CA GLU A 101 -2.33 -9.34 1.13
C GLU A 101 -0.99 -8.99 0.50
N ALA A 102 -0.58 -9.83 -0.45
CA ALA A 102 0.55 -9.50 -1.32
C ALA A 102 0.15 -8.35 -2.26
N TYR A 103 1.03 -7.35 -2.41
CA TYR A 103 0.86 -6.31 -3.41
C TYR A 103 1.96 -6.37 -4.45
N MET A 104 1.61 -6.01 -5.68
CA MET A 104 2.54 -5.82 -6.79
C MET A 104 2.73 -4.32 -7.03
N ILE A 105 3.94 -3.94 -7.46
CA ILE A 105 4.20 -2.57 -7.90
C ILE A 105 3.30 -2.31 -9.13
N PRO A 106 2.49 -1.24 -9.15
CA PRO A 106 1.63 -0.95 -10.29
C PRO A 106 2.42 -0.77 -11.58
N GLU A 107 1.93 -1.32 -12.71
CA GLU A 107 2.65 -1.28 -14.00
C GLU A 107 3.04 0.13 -14.46
N TRP A 108 2.20 1.13 -14.14
CA TRP A 108 2.44 2.51 -14.54
C TRP A 108 3.70 3.11 -13.89
N VAL A 109 4.18 2.52 -12.79
CA VAL A 109 5.42 2.93 -12.11
C VAL A 109 6.67 2.62 -12.95
N PHE A 110 6.58 1.70 -13.93
CA PHE A 110 7.71 1.33 -14.79
C PHE A 110 7.78 2.12 -16.11
N ARG A 111 6.87 3.08 -16.33
CA ARG A 111 6.71 3.79 -17.61
C ARG A 111 7.53 5.07 -17.72
#